data_AF-A0A9N9G1B0-F1
#
_entry.id   AF-A0A9N9G1B0-F1
#
_cell.length_a   1.000
_cell.length_b   1.000
_cell.length_c   1.000
_cell.angle_alpha   90.00
_cell.angle_beta   90.00
_cell.angle_gamma   90.00
#
_symmetry.space_group_name_H-M   'P 1'
#
loop_
_entity.id
_entity.type
_entity.pdbx_description
1 polymer ?
#
loop_
_entity_poly.entity_id
_entity_poly.type
_entity_poly.pdbx_seq_one_letter_code
_entity_poly.pdbx_strand_id
1 'polypeptide(L)'
;MSDFSEKIESCYALPFGVFGFICWALSLLSNFFILFGNLPLFSPWLWCRPAYQSQNLSFAFIAFVMTIGPTIYTCIRCREEWVLIVSAVGQLSPWAFKMINDATASKSENSFDRDNFYTTCGVFLSVLLSSTGWVGLVALIIKLEHTQYEVTSAIFFVFAPFIFVICIPFVKGDSRIAFRCMIGYVAATTHLIGTHYILGKVSGDFTGLRSAGFASAVIFFVGKRLLFLDMSCSNC
;
A
#
# COMPACT_ATOMS: atom_id res chain seq x y z
N MET A 1 -19.06 -11.92 -19.35
CA MET A 1 -17.79 -11.18 -19.51
C MET A 1 -18.00 -9.68 -19.37
N SER A 2 -18.94 -9.10 -20.13
CA SER A 2 -19.28 -7.66 -20.03
C SER A 2 -19.68 -7.25 -18.62
N ASP A 3 -20.56 -8.01 -17.94
CA ASP A 3 -21.13 -7.56 -16.65
C ASP A 3 -20.09 -7.27 -15.55
N PHE A 4 -19.13 -8.17 -15.28
CA PHE A 4 -18.13 -7.94 -14.23
C PHE A 4 -17.07 -6.90 -14.65
N SER A 5 -16.68 -6.89 -15.92
CA SER A 5 -15.75 -5.89 -16.47
C SER A 5 -16.36 -4.49 -16.39
N GLU A 6 -17.60 -4.34 -16.83
CA GLU A 6 -18.40 -3.11 -16.77
C GLU A 6 -18.61 -2.64 -15.33
N LYS A 7 -18.80 -3.56 -14.37
CA LYS A 7 -18.84 -3.22 -12.94
C LYS A 7 -17.51 -2.68 -12.42
N ILE A 8 -16.37 -3.29 -12.78
CA ILE A 8 -15.06 -2.74 -12.41
C ILE A 8 -14.91 -1.32 -12.98
N GLU A 9 -15.23 -1.14 -14.26
CA GLU A 9 -15.11 0.16 -14.94
C GLU A 9 -16.05 1.24 -14.37
N SER A 10 -17.26 0.86 -13.96
CA SER A 10 -18.29 1.79 -13.50
C SER A 10 -18.25 2.08 -12.00
N CYS A 11 -17.73 1.19 -11.16
CA CYS A 11 -17.77 1.35 -9.70
C CYS A 11 -16.39 1.53 -9.05
N TYR A 12 -15.32 0.93 -9.59
CA TYR A 12 -14.03 0.86 -8.92
C TYR A 12 -13.23 2.16 -9.09
N ALA A 13 -13.07 2.92 -8.00
CA ALA A 13 -12.49 4.27 -8.05
C ALA A 13 -11.07 4.37 -7.44
N LEU A 14 -10.48 3.25 -7.05
CA LEU A 14 -9.09 3.18 -6.58
C LEU A 14 -8.13 2.88 -7.74
N PRO A 15 -6.84 3.25 -7.62
CA PRO A 15 -5.87 2.94 -8.65
C PRO A 15 -5.67 1.44 -8.80
N PHE A 16 -5.57 0.97 -10.04
CA PHE A 16 -5.21 -0.40 -10.40
C PHE A 16 -4.29 -0.42 -11.63
N GLY A 17 -4.01 -1.59 -12.20
CA GLY A 17 -3.12 -1.72 -13.36
C GLY A 17 -1.70 -1.17 -13.08
N VAL A 18 -1.12 -0.53 -14.10
CA VAL A 18 0.22 0.08 -14.06
C VAL A 18 0.28 1.19 -13.03
N PHE A 19 -0.72 2.06 -12.94
CA PHE A 19 -0.71 3.15 -11.96
C PHE A 19 -0.76 2.62 -10.52
N GLY A 20 -1.59 1.61 -10.24
CA GLY A 20 -1.60 0.89 -8.96
C GLY A 20 -0.25 0.24 -8.64
N PHE A 21 0.39 -0.39 -9.63
CA PHE A 21 1.72 -0.98 -9.47
C PHE A 21 2.78 0.08 -9.13
N ILE A 22 2.78 1.23 -9.81
CA ILE A 22 3.66 2.36 -9.49
C ILE A 22 3.44 2.83 -8.04
N CYS A 23 2.18 2.97 -7.61
CA CYS A 23 1.86 3.35 -6.23
C CYS A 23 2.44 2.35 -5.21
N TRP A 24 2.32 1.06 -5.48
CA TRP A 24 2.87 0.00 -4.64
C TRP A 24 4.41 0.04 -4.63
N ALA A 25 5.04 0.12 -5.80
CA ALA A 25 6.50 0.13 -5.95
C ALA A 25 7.13 1.34 -5.24
N LEU A 26 6.55 2.54 -5.39
CA LEU A 26 7.01 3.73 -4.66
C LEU A 26 6.85 3.60 -3.15
N SER A 27 5.82 2.88 -2.67
CA SER A 27 5.66 2.59 -1.24
C SER A 27 6.75 1.64 -0.74
N LEU A 28 7.04 0.58 -1.51
CA LEU A 28 8.09 -0.38 -1.20
C LEU A 28 9.47 0.31 -1.15
N LEU A 29 9.81 1.09 -2.19
CA LEU A 29 11.06 1.82 -2.28
C LEU A 29 11.21 2.81 -1.13
N SER A 30 10.17 3.59 -0.81
CA SER A 30 10.24 4.55 0.29
C SER A 30 10.47 3.87 1.64
N ASN A 31 9.82 2.74 1.90
CA ASN A 31 10.05 1.98 3.13
C ASN A 31 11.46 1.40 3.19
N PHE A 32 11.96 0.88 2.06
CA PHE A 32 13.33 0.38 1.96
C PHE A 32 14.36 1.46 2.30
N PHE A 33 14.25 2.66 1.71
CA PHE A 33 15.18 3.77 1.98
C PHE A 33 15.08 4.30 3.41
N ILE A 34 13.88 4.31 4.01
CA ILE A 34 13.72 4.69 5.43
C ILE A 34 14.39 3.67 6.34
N LEU A 35 14.13 2.37 6.16
CA LEU A 35 14.59 1.32 7.07
C LEU A 35 16.10 1.03 6.97
N PHE A 36 16.68 1.09 5.76
CA PHE A 36 18.12 0.79 5.56
C PHE A 36 18.99 2.03 5.41
N GLY A 37 18.44 3.11 4.87
CA GLY A 37 19.20 4.33 4.58
C GLY A 37 18.97 5.47 5.55
N ASN A 38 17.92 5.40 6.39
CA ASN A 38 17.43 6.57 7.14
C ASN A 38 17.10 7.75 6.19
N LEU A 39 16.73 7.46 4.95
CA LEU A 39 16.51 8.44 3.88
C LEU A 39 15.02 8.51 3.53
N PRO A 40 14.28 9.54 3.98
CA PRO A 40 12.92 9.75 3.55
C PRO A 40 12.90 10.25 2.09
N LEU A 41 12.58 9.35 1.14
CA LEU A 41 12.63 9.63 -0.30
C LEU A 41 11.82 10.87 -0.70
N PHE A 42 10.66 11.07 -0.07
CA PHE A 42 9.74 12.18 -0.36
C PHE A 42 10.00 13.44 0.46
N SER A 43 10.94 13.40 1.41
CA SER A 43 11.33 14.57 2.23
C SER A 43 12.84 14.85 2.13
N PRO A 44 13.36 15.30 0.97
CA PRO A 44 14.80 15.51 0.77
C PRO A 44 15.46 16.46 1.77
N TRP A 45 14.71 17.44 2.29
CA TRP A 45 15.19 18.38 3.30
C TRP A 45 15.57 17.72 4.64
N LEU A 46 15.18 16.46 4.86
CA LEU A 46 15.51 15.70 6.06
C LEU A 46 16.71 14.75 5.87
N TRP A 47 17.28 14.63 4.67
CA TRP A 47 18.36 13.67 4.39
C TRP A 47 19.64 13.92 5.21
N CYS A 48 19.89 15.18 5.58
CA CYS A 48 21.04 15.55 6.40
C CYS A 48 20.81 15.36 7.91
N ARG A 49 19.61 14.91 8.33
CA ARG A 49 19.32 14.75 9.76
C ARG A 49 19.85 13.41 10.29
N PRO A 50 20.41 13.39 11.51
CA PRO A 50 21.02 12.19 12.07
C PRO A 50 20.03 11.07 12.43
N ALA A 51 18.74 11.40 12.56
CA ALA A 51 17.69 10.44 12.92
C ALA A 51 16.38 10.74 12.18
N TYR A 52 15.74 9.68 11.67
CA TYR A 52 14.39 9.73 11.16
C TYR A 52 13.38 9.92 12.30
N GLN A 53 12.37 10.74 12.04
CA GLN A 53 11.24 10.95 12.93
C GLN A 53 9.97 10.44 12.27
N SER A 54 9.13 9.77 13.04
CA SER A 54 7.81 9.34 12.55
C SER A 54 6.96 10.56 12.15
N GLN A 55 6.07 10.37 11.20
CA GLN A 55 5.19 11.42 10.71
C GLN A 55 4.38 12.11 11.83
N ASN A 56 4.28 13.44 11.77
CA ASN A 56 3.43 14.24 12.65
C ASN A 56 1.95 13.81 12.54
N LEU A 57 1.25 13.75 13.67
CA LEU A 57 -0.15 13.34 13.78
C LEU A 57 -1.09 14.12 12.84
N SER A 58 -0.86 15.41 12.63
CA SER A 58 -1.68 16.23 11.74
C SER A 58 -1.59 15.76 10.28
N PHE A 59 -0.38 15.48 9.80
CA PHE A 59 -0.17 14.94 8.45
C PHE A 59 -0.64 13.49 8.34
N ALA A 60 -0.45 12.69 9.41
CA ALA A 60 -1.00 11.34 9.47
C ALA A 60 -2.53 11.35 9.35
N PHE A 61 -3.22 12.30 9.98
CA PHE A 61 -4.67 12.47 9.86
C PHE A 61 -5.12 12.89 8.46
N ILE A 62 -4.43 13.86 7.84
CA ILE A 62 -4.72 14.25 6.44
C ILE A 62 -4.51 13.06 5.50
N ALA A 63 -3.39 12.34 5.65
CA ALA A 63 -3.10 11.16 4.87
C ALA A 63 -4.12 10.04 5.10
N PHE A 64 -4.60 9.86 6.33
CA PHE A 64 -5.70 8.94 6.67
C PHE A 64 -6.97 9.29 5.89
N VAL A 65 -7.42 10.55 5.92
CA VAL A 65 -8.63 10.98 5.19
C VAL A 65 -8.46 10.77 3.69
N MET A 66 -7.29 11.11 3.14
CA MET A 66 -7.01 10.99 1.71
C MET A 66 -6.78 9.56 1.24
N THR A 67 -6.49 8.60 2.14
CA THR A 67 -6.36 7.18 1.79
C THR A 67 -7.64 6.41 2.04
N ILE A 68 -8.27 6.59 3.19
CA ILE A 68 -9.48 5.86 3.56
C ILE A 68 -10.72 6.43 2.87
N GLY A 69 -10.81 7.75 2.67
CA GLY A 69 -11.94 8.38 1.99
C GLY A 69 -12.22 7.78 0.61
N PRO A 70 -11.23 7.73 -0.30
CA PRO A 70 -11.35 7.05 -1.60
C PRO A 70 -11.71 5.56 -1.50
N THR A 71 -11.20 4.86 -0.48
CA THR A 71 -11.55 3.46 -0.23
C THR A 71 -13.01 3.33 0.16
N ILE A 72 -13.50 4.12 1.12
CA ILE A 72 -14.92 4.15 1.53
C ILE A 72 -15.81 4.49 0.32
N TYR A 73 -15.43 5.48 -0.47
CA TYR A 73 -16.14 5.86 -1.68
C TYR A 73 -16.26 4.68 -2.66
N THR A 74 -15.17 3.93 -2.85
CA THR A 74 -15.18 2.71 -3.68
C THR A 74 -16.06 1.61 -3.07
N CYS A 75 -16.03 1.41 -1.75
CA CYS A 75 -16.90 0.45 -1.08
C CYS A 75 -18.39 0.78 -1.26
N ILE A 76 -18.76 2.06 -1.21
CA ILE A 76 -20.15 2.51 -1.41
C ILE A 76 -20.58 2.28 -2.86
N ARG A 77 -19.73 2.60 -3.84
CA ARG A 77 -20.05 2.42 -5.26
C ARG A 77 -20.10 0.94 -5.66
N CYS A 78 -19.19 0.13 -5.16
CA CYS A 78 -19.13 -1.30 -5.45
C CYS A 78 -19.90 -2.17 -4.44
N ARG A 79 -20.92 -1.63 -3.76
CA ARG A 79 -21.66 -2.31 -2.68
C ARG A 79 -22.26 -3.67 -3.09
N GLU A 80 -22.55 -3.85 -4.36
CA GLU A 80 -23.15 -5.07 -4.93
C GLU A 80 -22.11 -6.14 -5.26
N GLU A 81 -20.83 -5.76 -5.24
CA GLU A 81 -19.69 -6.61 -5.63
C GLU A 81 -18.69 -6.70 -4.48
N TRP A 82 -19.00 -7.55 -3.50
CA TRP A 82 -18.20 -7.70 -2.28
C TRP A 82 -16.71 -7.98 -2.53
N VAL A 83 -16.38 -8.71 -3.62
CA VAL A 83 -15.00 -9.00 -4.01
C VAL A 83 -14.22 -7.69 -4.24
N LEU A 84 -14.83 -6.72 -4.92
CA LEU A 84 -14.21 -5.41 -5.19
C LEU A 84 -14.08 -4.58 -3.91
N ILE A 85 -15.04 -4.67 -2.99
CA ILE A 85 -14.98 -4.02 -1.67
C ILE A 85 -13.80 -4.54 -0.87
N VAL A 86 -13.68 -5.86 -0.74
CA VAL A 86 -12.62 -6.52 0.03
C VAL A 86 -11.24 -6.21 -0.59
N SER A 87 -11.13 -6.24 -1.92
CA SER A 87 -9.91 -5.81 -2.63
C SER A 87 -9.58 -4.32 -2.39
N ALA A 88 -10.59 -3.44 -2.35
CA ALA A 88 -10.40 -2.02 -2.09
C ALA A 88 -9.90 -1.74 -0.66
N VAL A 89 -10.48 -2.42 0.33
CA VAL A 89 -10.01 -2.36 1.73
C VAL A 89 -8.59 -2.89 1.85
N GLY A 90 -8.27 -3.99 1.15
CA GLY A 90 -6.91 -4.53 1.05
C GLY A 90 -5.87 -3.54 0.52
N GLN A 91 -6.26 -2.52 -0.26
CA GLN A 91 -5.32 -1.48 -0.73
C GLN A 91 -4.75 -0.61 0.39
N LEU A 92 -5.31 -0.66 1.60
CA LEU A 92 -4.86 0.08 2.77
C LEU A 92 -3.72 -0.63 3.53
N SER A 93 -3.36 -1.88 3.21
CA SER A 93 -2.26 -2.59 3.90
C SER A 93 -0.92 -1.84 3.89
N PRO A 94 -0.46 -1.21 2.79
CA PRO A 94 0.77 -0.42 2.80
C PRO A 94 0.74 0.76 3.77
N TRP A 95 -0.44 1.37 3.97
CA TRP A 95 -0.61 2.48 4.91
C TRP A 95 -0.45 1.98 6.36
N ALA A 96 -1.12 0.86 6.69
CA ALA A 96 -1.00 0.26 8.01
C ALA A 96 0.42 -0.19 8.33
N PHE A 97 1.10 -0.82 7.37
CA PHE A 97 2.48 -1.25 7.55
C PHE A 97 3.45 -0.08 7.72
N LYS A 98 3.18 1.03 7.04
CA LYS A 98 4.02 2.21 7.21
C LYS A 98 4.00 2.72 8.65
N MET A 99 2.88 2.64 9.38
CA MET A 99 2.85 3.02 10.79
C MET A 99 3.83 2.19 11.63
N ILE A 100 3.96 0.89 11.33
CA ILE A 100 4.94 0.00 11.98
C ILE A 100 6.36 0.44 11.62
N ASN A 101 6.62 0.70 10.33
CA ASN A 101 7.95 1.10 9.87
C ASN A 101 8.37 2.45 10.45
N ASP A 102 7.47 3.42 10.49
CA ASP A 102 7.73 4.73 11.08
C ASP A 102 8.05 4.62 12.57
N ALA A 103 7.31 3.80 13.32
CA ALA A 103 7.59 3.56 14.74
C ALA A 103 8.92 2.82 14.97
N THR A 104 9.25 1.87 14.08
CA THR A 104 10.50 1.09 14.19
C THR A 104 11.73 1.91 13.79
N ALA A 105 11.59 2.78 12.79
CA ALA A 105 12.67 3.62 12.30
C ALA A 105 12.88 4.88 13.15
N SER A 106 11.87 5.33 13.90
CA SER A 106 12.02 6.52 14.73
C SER A 106 12.96 6.27 15.91
N LYS A 107 13.89 7.21 16.12
CA LYS A 107 14.84 7.20 17.26
C LYS A 107 14.62 8.37 18.21
N SER A 108 13.40 8.89 18.29
CA SER A 108 13.12 10.10 19.07
C SER A 108 12.86 9.75 20.54
N GLU A 109 13.69 10.29 21.44
CA GLU A 109 13.59 10.07 22.90
C GLU A 109 12.29 10.63 23.52
N ASN A 110 11.65 11.61 22.86
CA ASN A 110 10.44 12.29 23.35
C ASN A 110 9.12 11.74 22.76
N SER A 111 9.15 10.65 21.98
CA SER A 111 7.98 10.15 21.24
C SER A 111 7.49 8.76 21.64
N PHE A 112 7.93 8.25 22.80
CA PHE A 112 7.65 6.88 23.24
C PHE A 112 6.16 6.52 23.17
N ASP A 113 5.26 7.43 23.58
CA ASP A 113 3.81 7.19 23.56
C ASP A 113 3.23 7.13 22.13
N ARG A 114 3.69 8.02 21.23
CA ARG A 114 3.25 8.05 19.84
C ARG A 114 3.73 6.83 19.06
N ASP A 115 4.99 6.47 19.24
CA ASP A 115 5.61 5.37 18.50
C ASP A 115 5.04 4.02 18.99
N ASN A 116 4.72 3.91 20.28
CA ASN A 116 4.00 2.76 20.83
C ASN A 116 2.55 2.66 20.30
N PHE A 117 1.86 3.80 20.18
CA PHE A 117 0.53 3.85 19.54
C PHE A 117 0.61 3.41 18.06
N TYR A 118 1.56 3.93 17.28
CA TYR A 118 1.77 3.54 15.89
C TYR A 118 2.14 2.06 15.74
N THR A 119 2.95 1.52 16.65
CA THR A 119 3.28 0.10 16.65
C THR A 119 2.05 -0.76 16.92
N THR A 120 1.31 -0.46 18.00
CA THR A 120 0.15 -1.26 18.43
C THR A 120 -0.97 -1.21 17.39
N CYS A 121 -1.35 0.00 16.97
CA CYS A 121 -2.39 0.21 15.96
C CYS A 121 -1.94 -0.30 14.58
N GLY A 122 -0.69 -0.02 14.21
CA GLY A 122 -0.09 -0.45 12.96
C GLY A 122 -0.07 -1.96 12.82
N VAL A 123 0.33 -2.72 13.84
CA VAL A 123 0.32 -4.20 13.83
C VAL A 123 -1.10 -4.73 13.67
N PHE A 124 -2.04 -4.25 14.48
CA PHE A 124 -3.43 -4.70 14.42
C PHE A 124 -4.06 -4.44 13.04
N LEU A 125 -3.94 -3.21 12.53
CA LEU A 125 -4.49 -2.82 11.22
C LEU A 125 -3.78 -3.55 10.08
N SER A 126 -2.47 -3.77 10.18
CA SER A 126 -1.68 -4.46 9.18
C SER A 126 -2.15 -5.89 8.98
N VAL A 127 -2.37 -6.62 10.08
CA VAL A 127 -2.92 -7.98 10.04
C VAL A 127 -4.31 -7.96 9.43
N LEU A 128 -5.22 -7.13 9.96
CA LEU A 128 -6.60 -7.05 9.51
C LEU A 128 -6.72 -6.73 8.00
N LEU A 129 -6.05 -5.67 7.55
CA LEU A 129 -6.15 -5.18 6.17
C LEU A 129 -5.41 -6.11 5.20
N SER A 130 -4.27 -6.68 5.61
CA SER A 130 -3.55 -7.66 4.79
C SER A 130 -4.36 -8.94 4.61
N SER A 131 -4.93 -9.50 5.69
CA SER A 131 -5.81 -10.67 5.60
C SER A 131 -7.00 -10.38 4.69
N THR A 132 -7.63 -9.21 4.84
CA THR A 132 -8.72 -8.76 3.96
C THR A 132 -8.27 -8.71 2.50
N GLY A 133 -7.08 -8.14 2.23
CA GLY A 133 -6.53 -8.05 0.88
C GLY A 133 -6.22 -9.41 0.24
N TRP A 134 -5.68 -10.36 1.00
CA TRP A 134 -5.45 -11.74 0.55
C TRP A 134 -6.76 -12.46 0.25
N VAL A 135 -7.77 -12.33 1.14
CA VAL A 135 -9.11 -12.88 0.91
C VAL A 135 -9.72 -12.29 -0.37
N GLY A 136 -9.58 -10.98 -0.58
CA GLY A 136 -10.05 -10.32 -1.79
C GLY A 136 -9.39 -10.84 -3.07
N LEU A 137 -8.06 -11.02 -3.04
CA LEU A 137 -7.33 -11.59 -4.18
C LEU A 137 -7.77 -13.03 -4.49
N VAL A 138 -7.88 -13.88 -3.47
CA VAL A 138 -8.30 -15.29 -3.65
C VAL A 138 -9.74 -15.34 -4.18
N ALA A 139 -10.64 -14.53 -3.62
CA ALA A 139 -12.02 -14.43 -4.10
C ALA A 139 -12.09 -13.95 -5.56
N LEU A 140 -11.24 -13.00 -5.94
CA LEU A 140 -11.13 -12.51 -7.31
C LEU A 140 -10.64 -13.60 -8.26
N ILE A 141 -9.63 -14.38 -7.85
CA ILE A 141 -9.13 -15.52 -8.61
C ILE A 141 -10.23 -16.58 -8.82
N ILE A 142 -10.91 -17.01 -7.76
CA ILE A 142 -11.98 -18.01 -7.83
C ILE A 142 -13.11 -17.52 -8.73
N LYS A 143 -13.53 -16.26 -8.58
CA LYS A 143 -14.58 -15.67 -9.41
C LYS A 143 -14.20 -15.66 -10.90
N LEU A 144 -12.92 -15.52 -11.23
CA LEU A 144 -12.43 -15.45 -12.61
C LEU A 144 -12.08 -16.82 -13.21
N GLU A 145 -11.66 -17.78 -12.40
CA GLU A 145 -11.43 -19.17 -12.81
C GLU A 145 -12.72 -19.78 -13.35
N HIS A 146 -13.84 -19.53 -12.69
CA HIS A 146 -15.17 -19.88 -13.19
C HIS A 146 -15.53 -19.22 -14.54
N THR A 147 -14.80 -18.18 -14.96
CA THR A 147 -15.04 -17.43 -16.21
C THR A 147 -14.02 -17.69 -17.32
N GLN A 148 -13.25 -18.80 -17.26
CA GLN A 148 -12.28 -19.24 -18.28
C GLN A 148 -11.11 -18.28 -18.56
N TYR A 149 -10.64 -17.53 -17.56
CA TYR A 149 -9.41 -16.74 -17.70
C TYR A 149 -8.17 -17.58 -17.34
N GLU A 150 -7.09 -17.49 -18.12
CA GLU A 150 -5.79 -18.07 -17.73
C GLU A 150 -5.17 -17.27 -16.57
N VAL A 151 -5.54 -17.66 -15.35
CA VAL A 151 -5.04 -17.09 -14.07
C VAL A 151 -3.57 -17.46 -13.82
N THR A 152 -3.02 -18.42 -14.56
CA THR A 152 -1.64 -18.91 -14.44
C THR A 152 -0.61 -17.78 -14.48
N SER A 153 -0.82 -16.76 -15.31
CA SER A 153 0.04 -15.57 -15.41
C SER A 153 0.04 -14.69 -14.15
N ALA A 154 -1.10 -14.56 -13.45
CA ALA A 154 -1.22 -13.76 -12.24
C ALA A 154 -0.43 -14.37 -11.06
N ILE A 155 -0.34 -15.70 -11.02
CA ILE A 155 0.42 -16.45 -10.01
C ILE A 155 1.92 -16.10 -10.10
N PHE A 156 2.50 -16.04 -11.31
CA PHE A 156 3.90 -15.65 -11.49
C PHE A 156 4.18 -14.21 -11.03
N PHE A 157 3.26 -13.27 -11.28
CA PHE A 157 3.39 -11.89 -10.81
C PHE A 157 3.32 -11.76 -9.29
N VAL A 158 2.58 -12.63 -8.61
CA VAL A 158 2.51 -12.70 -7.14
C VAL A 158 3.84 -13.14 -6.54
N PHE A 159 4.63 -13.98 -7.22
CA PHE A 159 5.92 -14.45 -6.70
C PHE A 159 7.09 -13.49 -6.99
N ALA A 160 6.97 -12.59 -7.96
CA ALA A 160 8.05 -11.66 -8.34
C ALA A 160 8.62 -10.81 -7.18
N PRO A 161 7.82 -10.28 -6.23
CA PRO A 161 8.34 -9.51 -5.08
C PRO A 161 9.17 -10.33 -4.10
N PHE A 162 8.93 -11.64 -4.01
CA PHE A 162 9.72 -12.51 -3.15
C PHE A 162 11.14 -12.69 -3.68
N ILE A 163 11.36 -12.54 -4.99
CA ILE A 163 12.71 -12.48 -5.57
C ILE A 163 13.44 -11.21 -5.10
N PHE A 164 12.75 -10.08 -5.00
CA PHE A 164 13.32 -8.84 -4.46
C PHE A 164 13.75 -9.00 -2.99
N VAL A 165 12.99 -9.76 -2.19
CA VAL A 165 13.33 -10.06 -0.78
C VAL A 165 14.65 -10.83 -0.66
N ILE A 166 14.98 -11.69 -1.62
CA ILE A 166 16.26 -12.43 -1.65
C ILE A 166 17.45 -11.49 -1.85
N CYS A 167 17.26 -10.32 -2.47
CA CYS A 167 18.32 -9.34 -2.67
C CYS A 167 18.59 -8.47 -1.42
N ILE A 168 17.65 -8.40 -0.47
CA ILE A 168 17.73 -7.52 0.71
C ILE A 168 18.89 -7.88 1.68
N PRO A 169 19.20 -9.15 1.99
CA PRO A 169 20.32 -9.52 2.86
C PRO A 169 21.69 -9.06 2.36
N PHE A 170 21.82 -8.78 1.06
CA PHE A 170 23.06 -8.32 0.44
C PHE A 170 23.25 -6.80 0.55
N VAL A 171 22.24 -6.07 1.01
CA VAL A 171 22.32 -4.64 1.28
C VAL A 171 22.95 -4.46 2.66
N LYS A 172 24.20 -3.98 2.66
CA LYS A 172 25.06 -3.77 3.83
C LYS A 172 24.32 -3.09 5.00
N GLY A 173 24.37 -3.69 6.18
CA GLY A 173 23.93 -3.08 7.45
C GLY A 173 22.91 -3.96 8.18
N ASP A 174 23.42 -4.83 9.05
CA ASP A 174 22.70 -5.85 9.82
C ASP A 174 21.70 -5.24 10.84
N SER A 175 20.57 -4.76 10.34
CA SER A 175 19.37 -4.58 11.16
C SER A 175 18.42 -5.74 10.86
N ARG A 176 18.56 -6.83 11.62
CA ARG A 176 17.59 -7.96 11.61
C ARG A 176 16.14 -7.46 11.72
N ILE A 177 15.93 -6.33 12.39
CA ILE A 177 14.63 -5.68 12.53
C ILE A 177 14.17 -5.09 11.19
N ALA A 178 14.99 -4.27 10.52
CA ALA A 178 14.67 -3.71 9.20
C ALA A 178 14.38 -4.80 8.17
N PHE A 179 15.16 -5.89 8.18
CA PHE A 179 14.92 -7.04 7.33
C PHE A 179 13.56 -7.72 7.59
N ARG A 180 13.21 -7.95 8.87
CA ARG A 180 11.90 -8.49 9.26
C ARG A 180 10.75 -7.57 8.86
N CYS A 181 10.89 -6.25 9.06
CA CYS A 181 9.90 -5.26 8.64
C CYS A 181 9.68 -5.29 7.12
N MET A 182 10.74 -5.43 6.33
CA MET A 182 10.62 -5.52 4.87
C MET A 182 10.01 -6.83 4.40
N ILE A 183 10.36 -7.97 5.00
CA ILE A 183 9.68 -9.24 4.71
C ILE A 183 8.19 -9.12 5.04
N GLY A 184 7.87 -8.59 6.23
CA GLY A 184 6.50 -8.38 6.66
C GLY A 184 5.72 -7.49 5.68
N TYR A 185 6.33 -6.37 5.26
CA TYR A 185 5.74 -5.46 4.29
C TYR A 185 5.46 -6.16 2.95
N VAL A 186 6.42 -6.92 2.42
CA VAL A 186 6.23 -7.64 1.14
C VAL A 186 5.12 -8.68 1.30
N ALA A 187 5.23 -9.57 2.29
CA ALA A 187 4.22 -10.61 2.54
C ALA A 187 2.81 -10.02 2.68
N ALA A 188 2.71 -8.86 3.33
CA ALA A 188 1.42 -8.26 3.60
C ALA A 188 0.86 -7.38 2.48
N THR A 189 1.63 -7.05 1.45
CA THR A 189 1.20 -6.17 0.36
C THR A 189 1.28 -6.82 -1.02
N THR A 190 1.90 -8.00 -1.15
CA THR A 190 2.01 -8.73 -2.42
C THR A 190 0.64 -9.01 -3.06
N HIS A 191 -0.42 -9.20 -2.27
CA HIS A 191 -1.78 -9.37 -2.80
C HIS A 191 -2.23 -8.21 -3.70
N LEU A 192 -1.66 -7.01 -3.51
CA LEU A 192 -1.96 -5.84 -4.32
C LEU A 192 -1.46 -5.98 -5.75
N ILE A 193 -0.32 -6.62 -5.97
CA ILE A 193 0.22 -6.80 -7.33
C ILE A 193 -0.70 -7.71 -8.13
N GLY A 194 -1.11 -8.84 -7.54
CA GLY A 194 -2.09 -9.73 -8.13
C GLY A 194 -3.40 -9.01 -8.41
N THR A 195 -3.89 -8.23 -7.44
CA THR A 195 -5.14 -7.45 -7.57
C THR A 195 -5.04 -6.42 -8.70
N HIS A 196 -3.97 -5.62 -8.75
CA HIS A 196 -3.78 -4.59 -9.77
C HIS A 196 -3.66 -5.19 -11.17
N TYR A 197 -2.92 -6.29 -11.31
CA TYR A 197 -2.79 -7.01 -12.58
C TYR A 197 -4.13 -7.58 -13.06
N ILE A 198 -4.83 -8.30 -12.18
CA ILE A 198 -6.10 -8.93 -12.51
C ILE A 198 -7.16 -7.88 -12.86
N LEU A 199 -7.30 -6.82 -12.07
CA LEU A 199 -8.26 -5.75 -12.35
C LEU A 199 -7.95 -5.06 -13.69
N GLY A 200 -6.67 -4.80 -14.00
CA GLY A 200 -6.28 -4.22 -15.28
C GLY A 200 -6.58 -5.15 -16.47
N LYS A 201 -6.33 -6.45 -16.29
CA LYS A 201 -6.59 -7.46 -17.33
C LYS A 201 -8.09 -7.65 -17.60
N VAL A 202 -8.91 -7.72 -16.54
CA VAL A 202 -10.35 -7.96 -16.64
C VAL A 202 -11.10 -6.73 -17.15
N SER A 203 -10.69 -5.52 -16.76
CA SER A 203 -11.26 -4.27 -17.28
C SER A 203 -10.76 -3.93 -18.69
N GLY A 204 -9.73 -4.60 -19.20
CA GLY A 204 -9.07 -4.20 -20.45
C GLY A 204 -8.34 -2.85 -20.36
N ASP A 205 -8.23 -2.25 -19.18
CA ASP A 205 -7.53 -1.00 -18.93
C ASP A 205 -6.34 -1.20 -17.99
N PHE A 206 -5.15 -1.26 -18.59
CA PHE A 206 -3.92 -1.35 -17.83
C PHE A 206 -3.41 -0.01 -17.29
N THR A 207 -3.96 1.13 -17.71
CA THR A 207 -3.51 2.43 -17.21
C THR A 207 -3.91 2.62 -15.75
N GLY A 208 -5.14 2.20 -15.39
CA GLY A 208 -5.69 2.35 -14.04
C GLY A 208 -6.08 3.78 -13.66
N LEU A 209 -6.30 4.65 -14.66
CA LEU A 209 -6.63 6.08 -14.49
C LEU A 209 -7.84 6.49 -15.35
N ARG A 210 -9.01 5.88 -15.14
CA ARG A 210 -10.24 6.27 -15.87
C ARG A 210 -10.93 7.50 -15.29
N SER A 211 -11.62 8.24 -16.15
CA SER A 211 -12.32 9.50 -15.85
C SER A 211 -13.30 9.42 -14.68
N ALA A 212 -14.09 8.34 -14.56
CA ALA A 212 -15.10 8.18 -13.51
C ALA A 212 -14.54 7.93 -12.09
N GLY A 213 -13.22 7.68 -11.98
CA GLY A 213 -12.50 7.44 -10.72
C GLY A 213 -11.20 8.25 -10.58
N PHE A 214 -10.86 9.09 -11.55
CA PHE A 214 -9.56 9.76 -11.63
C PHE A 214 -9.26 10.60 -10.39
N ALA A 215 -10.19 11.44 -9.96
CA ALA A 215 -10.02 12.27 -8.76
C ALA A 215 -9.78 11.43 -7.50
N SER A 216 -10.55 10.34 -7.34
CA SER A 216 -10.40 9.41 -6.22
C SER A 216 -9.02 8.72 -6.25
N ALA A 217 -8.58 8.27 -7.43
CA ALA A 217 -7.26 7.66 -7.61
C ALA A 217 -6.11 8.64 -7.34
N VAL A 218 -6.24 9.91 -7.76
CA VAL A 218 -5.26 10.96 -7.49
C VAL A 218 -5.22 11.32 -6.01
N ILE A 219 -6.38 11.52 -5.36
CA ILE A 219 -6.46 11.79 -3.92
C ILE A 219 -5.83 10.65 -3.13
N PHE A 220 -6.13 9.41 -3.50
CA PHE A 220 -5.55 8.22 -2.87
C PHE A 220 -4.04 8.14 -3.06
N PHE A 221 -3.55 8.44 -4.26
CA PHE A 221 -2.12 8.49 -4.56
C PHE A 221 -1.41 9.56 -3.71
N VAL A 222 -1.93 10.79 -3.70
CA VAL A 222 -1.39 11.89 -2.91
C VAL A 222 -1.43 11.55 -1.42
N GLY A 223 -2.53 11.00 -0.92
CA GLY A 223 -2.64 10.52 0.46
C GLY A 223 -1.56 9.50 0.80
N LYS A 224 -1.34 8.51 -0.07
CA LYS A 224 -0.27 7.51 0.09
C LYS A 224 1.14 8.11 0.04
N ARG A 225 1.35 9.26 -0.62
CA ARG A 225 2.65 9.95 -0.64
C ARG A 225 2.84 10.89 0.53
N LEU A 226 1.77 11.58 0.96
CA LEU A 226 1.77 12.44 2.14
C LEU A 226 2.23 11.71 3.38
N LEU A 227 1.90 10.43 3.49
CA LEU A 227 2.47 9.52 4.48
C LEU A 227 4.00 9.63 4.61
N PHE A 228 4.73 9.74 3.51
CA PHE A 228 6.19 9.83 3.49
C PHE A 228 6.73 11.26 3.52
N LEU A 229 5.83 12.25 3.59
CA LEU A 229 6.15 13.66 3.77
C LEU A 229 6.17 13.99 5.26
N ASP A 230 7.31 14.53 5.71
CA ASP A 230 7.47 15.06 7.06
C ASP A 230 7.87 16.53 7.00
N MET A 231 7.01 17.38 7.56
CA MET A 231 7.20 18.83 7.69
C MET A 231 7.55 19.24 9.12
N SER A 232 8.00 18.31 9.96
CA SER A 232 8.50 18.58 11.31
C SER A 232 9.77 19.45 11.25
N CYS A 233 9.59 20.73 10.99
CA CYS A 233 10.63 21.73 11.10
C CYS A 233 10.82 21.98 12.59
N SER A 234 11.77 21.30 13.22
CA SER A 234 12.11 21.49 14.63
C SER A 234 12.79 22.84 14.94
N ASN A 235 12.70 23.84 14.05
CA ASN A 235 13.19 25.21 14.21
C ASN A 235 12.36 26.19 13.34
N CYS A 236 11.05 26.24 13.60
CA CYS A 236 10.19 27.40 13.28
C CYS A 236 9.43 27.77 14.55
#